data_AF-A0A0D1BQC0-F1
#
_entry.id   AF-A0A0D1BQC0-F1
#
_cell.length_a   1.000
_cell.length_b   1.000
_cell.length_c   1.000
_cell.angle_alpha   90.00
_cell.angle_beta   90.00
_cell.angle_gamma   90.00
#
_symmetry.space_group_name_H-M   'P 1'
#
loop_
_entity.id
_entity.type
_entity.pdbx_description
1 polymer ?
#
loop_
_entity_poly.entity_id
_entity_poly.type
_entity_poly.pdbx_seq_one_letter_code
_entity_poly.pdbx_strand_id
1 'polypeptide(L)' 'MRIEKILKTQQPNTHKQLNKNRKQHKKKSRRGKKEDLSFSDYVEMMKHDSYKRHNGALRQR' A
#
# COMPACT_ATOMS: atom_id res chain seq x y z
N MET A 1 20.13 29.71 7.87
CA MET A 1 19.78 29.10 9.17
C MET A 1 18.91 27.87 8.96
N ARG A 2 19.20 26.73 9.60
CA ARG A 2 18.36 25.52 9.47
C ARG A 2 17.29 25.52 10.57
N ILE A 3 16.02 25.57 10.18
CA ILE A 3 14.86 25.59 11.09
C ILE A 3 14.90 24.40 12.06
N GLU A 4 15.34 23.22 11.61
CA GLU A 4 15.49 22.03 12.45
C GLU A 4 16.43 22.24 13.64
N LYS A 5 17.57 22.94 13.46
CA LYS A 5 18.52 23.20 14.55
C LYS A 5 17.93 24.15 15.59
N ILE A 6 17.17 25.15 15.13
CA ILE A 6 16.50 26.13 15.99
C ILE A 6 15.36 25.47 16.77
N LEU A 7 14.56 24.63 16.12
CA LEU A 7 13.46 23.92 16.76
C LEU A 7 13.97 22.92 17.80
N LYS A 8 15.14 22.30 17.54
CA LYS A 8 15.79 21.39 18.49
C LYS A 8 16.28 22.11 19.75
N THR A 9 16.77 23.35 19.63
CA THR A 9 17.30 24.12 20.76
C THR A 9 16.21 24.88 21.52
N GLN A 10 15.26 25.49 20.81
CA GLN A 10 14.21 26.32 21.40
C GLN A 10 12.99 25.52 21.86
N GLN A 11 12.67 24.41 21.17
CA GLN A 11 11.46 23.63 21.44
C GLN A 11 11.71 22.11 21.33
N PRO A 12 12.44 21.51 22.29
CA PRO A 12 12.85 20.11 22.21
C PRO A 12 11.66 19.13 22.24
N ASN A 13 10.56 19.49 22.91
CA ASN A 13 9.38 18.64 23.01
C ASN A 13 8.61 18.54 21.68
N THR A 14 8.42 19.68 20.98
CA THR A 14 7.78 19.70 19.66
C THR A 14 8.65 18.99 18.63
N HIS A 15 9.98 19.18 18.67
CA HIS A 15 10.92 18.46 17.82
C HIS A 15 10.82 16.92 18.00
N LYS A 16 10.73 16.45 19.25
CA LYS A 16 10.55 15.01 19.55
C LYS A 16 9.23 14.47 19.01
N GLN A 17 8.12 15.21 19.13
CA GLN A 17 6.81 14.80 18.62
C GLN A 17 6.80 14.74 17.08
N LEU A 18 7.31 15.77 16.41
CA LEU A 18 7.38 15.82 14.94
C LEU A 18 8.22 14.66 14.36
N ASN A 19 9.35 14.33 14.99
CA ASN A 19 10.20 13.22 14.55
C ASN A 19 9.53 11.84 14.77
N LYS A 20 8.76 11.66 15.86
CA LYS A 20 7.97 10.44 16.09
C LYS A 20 6.93 10.23 14.98
N ASN A 21 6.20 11.29 14.61
CA ASN A 21 5.20 11.23 13.55
C ASN A 21 5.83 10.87 12.19
N ARG A 22 6.96 11.51 11.83
CA ARG A 22 7.71 11.19 10.59
C ARG A 22 8.08 9.70 10.49
N LYS A 23 8.52 9.09 11.60
CA LYS A 23 8.86 7.65 11.65
C LYS A 23 7.63 6.76 11.50
N GLN A 24 6.48 7.14 12.06
CA GLN A 24 5.22 6.40 11.93
C GLN A 24 4.63 6.48 10.52
N HIS A 25 4.65 7.65 9.88
CA HIS A 25 4.17 7.82 8.51
C HIS A 25 5.04 7.07 7.49
N LYS A 26 6.37 6.97 7.71
CA LYS A 26 7.28 6.18 6.86
C LYS A 26 7.02 4.66 6.95
N LYS A 27 6.38 4.17 8.02
CA LYS A 27 5.94 2.77 8.10
C LYS A 27 4.76 2.47 7.17
N LYS A 28 3.88 3.45 6.94
CA LYS A 28 2.74 3.34 6.01
C LYS A 28 3.12 3.51 4.54
N SER A 29 4.27 4.16 4.25
CA SER A 29 4.77 4.29 2.86
C SER A 29 5.42 3.02 2.32
N ARG A 30 5.67 2.01 3.16
CA ARG A 30 5.99 0.65 2.70
C ARG A 30 4.71 -0.07 2.30
N ARG A 31 3.95 0.52 1.38
CA ARG A 31 2.92 -0.20 0.62
C ARG A 31 3.65 -0.96 -0.50
N GLY A 32 4.39 -1.95 -0.04
CA GLY A 32 5.00 -2.99 -0.83
C GLY A 32 4.86 -4.24 0.02
N LYS A 33 3.62 -4.58 0.40
CA LYS A 33 3.33 -6.00 0.57
C LYS A 33 3.62 -6.55 -0.83
N LYS A 34 4.71 -7.30 -0.99
CA LYS A 34 4.70 -8.30 -2.03
C LYS A 34 3.48 -9.14 -1.67
N GLU A 35 2.43 -9.00 -2.46
CA GLU A 35 1.43 -10.02 -2.44
C GLU A 35 2.18 -11.26 -2.88
N ASP A 36 2.42 -12.20 -1.96
CA ASP A 36 2.94 -13.52 -2.28
C ASP A 36 1.79 -14.27 -2.95
N LEU A 37 1.32 -13.73 -4.09
CA LEU A 37 0.35 -14.39 -4.95
C LEU A 37 1.01 -15.68 -5.39
N SER A 38 0.41 -16.77 -4.94
CA SER A 38 0.78 -18.09 -5.38
C SER A 38 0.52 -18.20 -6.88
N PHE A 39 1.17 -19.15 -7.54
CA PHE A 39 0.92 -19.43 -8.95
C PHE A 39 -0.56 -19.70 -9.23
N SER A 40 -1.28 -20.34 -8.29
CA SER A 40 -2.73 -20.54 -8.35
C SER A 40 -3.52 -19.23 -8.40
N ASP A 41 -3.14 -18.21 -7.64
CA ASP A 41 -3.85 -16.94 -7.60
C ASP A 41 -3.73 -16.20 -8.95
N TYR A 42 -2.56 -16.27 -9.59
CA TYR A 42 -2.37 -15.76 -10.95
C TYR A 42 -3.26 -16.49 -11.96
N VAL A 43 -3.32 -17.82 -11.86
CA VAL A 43 -4.13 -18.64 -12.76
C VAL A 43 -5.62 -18.34 -12.58
N GLU A 44 -6.09 -18.15 -11.36
CA GLU A 44 -7.48 -17.80 -11.09
C GLU A 44 -7.85 -16.40 -11.60
N MET A 45 -6.98 -15.40 -11.40
CA MET A 45 -7.21 -14.05 -11.90
C MET A 45 -7.19 -13.94 -13.42
N MET A 46 -6.35 -14.74 -14.09
CA MET A 46 -6.27 -14.78 -15.57
C MET A 46 -7.34 -15.67 -16.21
N LYS A 47 -8.07 -16.46 -15.42
CA LYS A 47 -9.21 -17.23 -15.92
C LYS A 47 -10.40 -16.28 -16.14
N HIS A 48 -10.69 -16.01 -17.40
CA HIS A 48 -11.90 -15.30 -17.82
C HIS A 48 -13.06 -16.28 -18.01
N ASP A 49 -13.42 -17.04 -16.97
CA ASP A 49 -14.50 -18.04 -17.00
C ASP A 49 -15.87 -17.50 -16.56
N SER A 50 -15.94 -16.20 -16.26
CA SER A 50 -17.19 -15.52 -15.87
C SER A 50 -18.26 -15.58 -16.96
N TYR A 51 -17.89 -15.91 -18.20
CA TYR A 51 -18.82 -16.10 -19.30
C TYR A 51 -18.72 -17.53 -19.85
N LYS A 52 -19.88 -18.14 -20.07
CA LYS A 52 -20.02 -19.43 -20.75
C LYS A 52 -20.85 -19.27 -22.01
N ARG A 53 -20.59 -20.11 -23.01
CA ARG A 53 -21.50 -20.25 -24.14
C ARG A 53 -22.67 -21.14 -23.73
N HIS A 54 -23.89 -20.68 -23.97
CA HIS A 54 -25.11 -21.45 -23.77
C HIS A 54 -25.99 -21.28 -25.00
N ASN A 55 -26.21 -22.38 -25.74
CA ASN A 55 -26.98 -22.40 -26.99
C ASN A 55 -26.51 -21.32 -27.98
N GLY A 56 -25.20 -21.23 -28.21
CA GLY A 56 -24.58 -20.27 -29.15
C GLY A 56 -24.42 -18.84 -28.62
N ALA A 57 -25.22 -18.44 -27.63
CA ALA A 57 -25.12 -17.12 -26.99
C ALA A 57 -24.03 -17.09 -25.89
N LEU A 58 -23.31 -15.97 -25.80
CA LEU A 58 -22.44 -15.69 -24.66
C LEU A 58 -23.31 -15.27 -23.47
N ARG A 59 -23.19 -15.95 -22.33
CA ARG A 59 -23.89 -15.61 -21.07
C ARG A 59 -22.89 -15.53 -19.94
N GLN A 60 -23.12 -14.65 -18.98
CA GLN A 60 -22.43 -14.76 -17.70
C GLN A 60 -22.83 -16.08 -17.04
N ARG A 61 -21.88 -16.71 -16.36
CA ARG A 61 -22.05 -18.04 -15.77
C ARG A 61 -23.15 -18.05 -14.72
#